data_AF-A0A1I1SXU9-F1
#
_entry.id   AF-A0A1I1SXU9-F1
#
_cell.length_a   1.000
_cell.length_b   1.000
_cell.length_c   1.000
_cell.angle_alpha   90.00
_cell.angle_beta   90.00
_cell.angle_gamma   90.00
#
_symmetry.space_group_name_H-M   'P 1'
#
loop_
_entity.id
_entity.type
_entity.pdbx_description
1 polymer ?
#
loop_
_entity_poly.entity_id
_entity_poly.type
_entity_poly.pdbx_seq_one_letter_code
_entity_poly.pdbx_strand_id
1 'polypeptide(L)'
;MLAKVRSPHSALIVAAACLLESGCLFTVFVKDAGGEEAGTGGGTGSSGANDQMTQEPGASDPSTSTGEATTTDPLMSPDFGFDVGEPDPWEFCTTVLVPCDEDNEDIDHALGLNCEGGLQTEGALTWSGADGSRRVLAEQLGITDVFAPTEGARRVVLSTGDASHVLLSVGQMPSLGNCPVTETCPSTDWPGNDLMELPPPIDTTPLQCEANKQPPGPGDCSETIQTQWGLGGEPLVAYDYTELRFQAVAPTYTAGFAFDFAFLTSEYPPRFPGGHNDMFVAWVASERYTGNIALDPDGHPIAAETLPYEIKLDPMPVACDDDCVDIPLREFAFEGHAGTAWYAGEIGINPGESIEVVFALFDVGDPTVDSAVLLDGVRWLCAPPPSSV
;
A
#
# COMPACT_ATOMS: atom_id res chain seq x y z
N MET A 1 -83.45 -16.87 2.88
CA MET A 1 -83.63 -15.65 3.70
C MET A 1 -82.24 -15.19 4.11
N LEU A 2 -81.63 -14.27 3.35
CA LEU A 2 -81.46 -12.85 3.70
C LEU A 2 -80.64 -12.68 5.00
N ALA A 3 -79.31 -12.55 4.92
CA ALA A 3 -78.54 -11.31 4.72
C ALA A 3 -78.72 -10.26 5.84
N LYS A 4 -77.62 -9.89 6.53
CA LYS A 4 -77.33 -8.48 6.84
C LYS A 4 -75.90 -8.21 7.31
N VAL A 5 -75.28 -7.32 6.54
CA VAL A 5 -74.11 -6.47 6.81
C VAL A 5 -74.53 -5.26 7.67
N ARG A 6 -73.65 -4.76 8.55
CA ARG A 6 -73.26 -3.32 8.70
C ARG A 6 -72.30 -3.06 9.88
N SER A 7 -71.27 -2.25 9.60
CA SER A 7 -70.40 -1.48 10.52
C SER A 7 -71.07 -0.13 10.88
N PRO A 8 -70.36 0.94 11.31
CA PRO A 8 -69.37 1.17 12.39
C PRO A 8 -69.90 2.25 13.39
N HIS A 9 -69.13 2.66 14.42
CA HIS A 9 -68.97 4.06 14.89
C HIS A 9 -68.24 4.16 16.25
N SER A 10 -67.06 4.78 16.20
CA SER A 10 -66.54 5.88 17.03
C SER A 10 -66.74 5.94 18.56
N ALA A 11 -65.61 5.92 19.29
CA ALA A 11 -65.26 6.82 20.42
C ALA A 11 -63.75 6.60 20.71
N LEU A 12 -62.82 7.43 20.23
CA LEU A 12 -62.39 8.74 20.72
C LEU A 12 -62.25 8.83 22.26
N ILE A 13 -61.05 8.50 22.77
CA ILE A 13 -60.48 9.17 23.94
C ILE A 13 -59.05 9.59 23.56
N VAL A 14 -58.85 10.90 23.62
CA VAL A 14 -57.58 11.61 23.52
C VAL A 14 -57.00 11.72 24.93
N ALA A 15 -55.74 11.32 25.12
CA ALA A 15 -54.84 11.94 26.09
C ALA A 15 -53.40 11.80 25.58
N ALA A 16 -52.82 12.95 25.27
CA ALA A 16 -51.44 13.13 24.85
C ALA A 16 -50.50 13.19 26.06
N ALA A 17 -49.25 12.75 25.91
CA ALA A 17 -48.04 13.55 26.16
C ALA A 17 -46.74 12.72 26.11
N CYS A 18 -45.82 13.19 25.23
CA CYS A 18 -44.33 13.13 25.23
C CYS A 18 -43.61 11.77 25.15
N LEU A 19 -42.79 11.43 24.12
CA LEU A 19 -41.53 12.04 23.59
C LEU A 19 -40.47 12.18 24.71
N LEU A 20 -39.20 11.72 24.67
CA LEU A 20 -38.19 11.28 23.67
C LEU A 20 -37.29 10.22 24.39
N GLU A 21 -36.29 9.49 23.85
CA GLU A 21 -35.29 9.68 22.79
C GLU A 21 -34.90 8.33 22.17
N SER A 22 -34.76 8.30 20.84
CA SER A 22 -34.04 7.25 20.11
C SER A 22 -33.01 7.96 19.25
N GLY A 23 -31.74 7.84 19.62
CA GLY A 23 -30.62 8.36 18.86
C GLY A 23 -30.18 7.36 17.80
N CYS A 24 -30.58 7.59 16.55
CA CYS A 24 -29.84 7.12 15.38
C CYS A 24 -29.11 8.34 14.81
N LEU A 25 -27.78 8.37 14.87
CA LEU A 25 -26.99 9.29 14.07
C LEU A 25 -26.90 8.71 12.65
N PHE A 26 -27.59 9.36 11.72
CA PHE A 26 -27.21 9.34 10.31
C PHE A 26 -26.44 10.63 10.05
N THR A 27 -25.15 10.52 9.73
CA THR A 27 -24.35 11.66 9.26
C THR A 27 -24.50 11.73 7.74
N VAL A 28 -25.21 12.75 7.24
CA VAL A 28 -25.25 13.11 5.83
C VAL A 28 -24.21 14.19 5.60
N PHE A 29 -23.22 13.95 4.75
CA PHE A 29 -22.33 14.99 4.26
C PHE A 29 -23.02 15.78 3.15
N VAL A 30 -23.36 17.04 3.43
CA VAL A 30 -23.74 18.02 2.41
C VAL A 30 -22.49 18.80 2.03
N LYS A 31 -22.12 18.71 0.75
CA LYS A 31 -21.09 19.50 0.10
C LYS A 31 -21.65 20.88 -0.22
N ASP A 32 -21.27 21.90 0.54
CA ASP A 32 -21.62 23.29 0.22
C ASP A 32 -20.68 23.84 -0.86
N ALA A 33 -21.28 24.18 -2.00
CA ALA A 33 -20.67 24.96 -3.06
C ALA A 33 -20.72 26.45 -2.67
N GLY A 34 -19.55 27.10 -2.65
CA GLY A 34 -19.43 28.54 -2.40
C GLY A 34 -20.07 29.36 -3.52
N GLY A 35 -21.03 30.20 -3.14
CA GLY A 35 -21.67 31.19 -4.00
C GLY A 35 -21.11 32.60 -3.74
N GLU A 36 -20.85 33.31 -4.84
CA GLU A 36 -20.63 34.76 -4.90
C GLU A 36 -21.95 35.52 -4.76
N GLU A 37 -21.99 36.58 -3.95
CA GLU A 37 -22.21 37.98 -4.37
C GLU A 37 -22.71 38.92 -3.25
N ALA A 38 -22.16 40.14 -3.33
CA ALA A 38 -22.73 41.47 -3.04
C ALA A 38 -23.05 41.92 -1.59
N GLY A 39 -22.33 42.97 -1.15
CA GLY A 39 -22.66 43.76 0.04
C GLY A 39 -21.78 45.01 0.22
N THR A 40 -22.25 46.13 -0.35
CA THR A 40 -21.71 47.49 -0.47
C THR A 40 -21.28 48.29 0.79
N GLY A 41 -20.24 49.12 0.60
CA GLY A 41 -20.08 50.49 1.15
C GLY A 41 -18.95 50.67 2.18
N GLY A 42 -18.05 51.65 2.16
CA GLY A 42 -17.72 52.79 1.28
C GLY A 42 -16.58 53.56 1.98
N GLY A 43 -15.63 54.13 1.24
CA GLY A 43 -14.49 54.85 1.83
C GLY A 43 -13.52 55.44 0.81
N THR A 44 -13.42 56.77 0.81
CA THR A 44 -12.82 57.71 -0.15
C THR A 44 -11.29 57.88 -0.10
N GLY A 45 -10.68 58.23 -1.25
CA GLY A 45 -9.42 59.00 -1.36
C GLY A 45 -8.44 58.45 -2.41
N SER A 46 -8.43 58.94 -3.66
CA SER A 46 -7.55 60.01 -4.22
C SER A 46 -6.06 59.62 -4.23
N SER A 47 -5.23 59.73 -5.28
CA SER A 47 -5.27 60.22 -6.67
C SER A 47 -3.83 60.08 -7.20
N GLY A 48 -3.61 59.75 -8.48
CA GLY A 48 -2.28 59.92 -9.09
C GLY A 48 -2.07 59.17 -10.40
N ALA A 49 -2.33 59.86 -11.51
CA ALA A 49 -2.12 59.41 -12.87
C ALA A 49 -0.72 59.77 -13.39
N ASN A 50 -0.18 58.95 -14.31
CA ASN A 50 0.56 59.27 -15.55
C ASN A 50 1.37 58.01 -15.94
N ASP A 51 1.13 57.29 -17.02
CA ASP A 51 1.01 57.61 -18.46
C ASP A 51 2.36 57.61 -19.22
N GLN A 52 2.37 56.84 -20.32
CA GLN A 52 3.30 56.77 -21.47
C GLN A 52 4.68 56.09 -21.27
N MET A 53 5.06 55.00 -21.96
CA MET A 53 5.10 54.63 -23.39
C MET A 53 6.16 55.38 -24.22
N THR A 54 7.19 54.66 -24.70
CA THR A 54 7.98 54.87 -25.95
C THR A 54 9.10 53.80 -25.99
N GLN A 55 9.00 52.80 -26.87
CA GLN A 55 9.57 52.68 -28.24
C GLN A 55 11.11 52.59 -28.35
N GLU A 56 11.56 51.41 -28.81
CA GLU A 56 12.77 51.06 -29.59
C GLU A 56 13.03 52.01 -30.80
N PRO A 57 14.13 51.95 -31.62
CA PRO A 57 14.95 50.77 -32.00
C PRO A 57 16.45 50.94 -32.38
N GLY A 58 17.11 49.80 -32.67
CA GLY A 58 18.18 49.65 -33.68
C GLY A 58 19.63 49.59 -33.17
N ALA A 59 20.62 48.96 -33.82
CA ALA A 59 20.69 48.05 -34.96
C ALA A 59 22.13 47.47 -35.05
N SER A 60 22.25 46.21 -35.49
CA SER A 60 23.26 45.61 -36.42
C SER A 60 24.80 45.80 -36.24
N ASP A 61 25.45 44.63 -36.10
CA ASP A 61 26.51 44.05 -36.98
C ASP A 61 28.04 44.13 -36.67
N PRO A 62 28.83 43.15 -37.21
CA PRO A 62 29.99 42.54 -36.54
C PRO A 62 31.35 42.89 -37.18
N SER A 63 32.45 42.46 -36.54
CA SER A 63 33.74 42.36 -37.25
C SER A 63 34.55 41.12 -36.86
N THR A 64 34.70 40.23 -37.84
CA THR A 64 35.75 39.24 -38.05
C THR A 64 37.15 39.87 -38.08
N SER A 65 38.14 39.19 -37.51
CA SER A 65 39.57 39.45 -37.70
C SER A 65 40.35 38.14 -37.65
N THR A 66 40.77 37.68 -38.83
CA THR A 66 41.77 36.63 -39.08
C THR A 66 43.19 37.13 -38.79
N GLY A 67 44.00 36.31 -38.11
CA GLY A 67 45.44 36.54 -37.93
C GLY A 67 46.17 35.24 -37.62
N GLU A 68 46.81 34.70 -38.64
CA GLU A 68 47.67 33.52 -38.64
C GLU A 68 49.15 33.96 -38.57
N ALA A 69 49.95 33.36 -37.68
CA ALA A 69 51.37 32.98 -37.90
C ALA A 69 52.09 32.62 -36.58
N THR A 70 52.25 31.30 -36.39
CA THR A 70 53.48 30.59 -36.00
C THR A 70 54.54 31.26 -35.12
N THR A 71 54.74 30.70 -33.92
CA THR A 71 56.09 30.37 -33.40
C THR A 71 56.03 29.07 -32.62
N THR A 72 56.95 28.18 -32.95
CA THR A 72 57.30 26.88 -32.38
C THR A 72 57.80 26.97 -30.93
N ASP A 73 57.30 26.11 -30.02
CA ASP A 73 58.09 25.47 -28.97
C ASP A 73 57.30 24.33 -28.26
N PRO A 74 57.97 23.37 -27.58
CA PRO A 74 57.62 21.96 -27.66
C PRO A 74 56.84 21.41 -26.46
N LEU A 75 55.97 20.44 -26.77
CA LEU A 75 55.71 19.20 -26.01
C LEU A 75 55.53 19.32 -24.48
N MET A 76 54.29 19.64 -24.08
CA MET A 76 53.63 18.89 -23.02
C MET A 76 52.21 18.59 -23.49
N SER A 77 51.98 17.34 -23.88
CA SER A 77 50.63 16.80 -24.09
C SER A 77 50.14 16.33 -22.72
N PRO A 78 49.16 16.99 -22.06
CA PRO A 78 48.28 16.22 -21.21
C PRO A 78 47.41 15.43 -22.18
N ASP A 79 47.73 14.15 -22.29
CA ASP A 79 46.86 13.18 -22.93
C ASP A 79 45.59 13.11 -22.07
N PHE A 80 44.68 14.06 -22.26
CA PHE A 80 43.29 13.90 -21.90
C PHE A 80 42.72 12.91 -22.90
N GLY A 81 43.09 11.64 -22.72
CA GLY A 81 42.32 10.53 -23.22
C GLY A 81 40.96 10.64 -22.57
N PHE A 82 40.01 11.24 -23.30
CA PHE A 82 38.61 10.98 -23.05
C PHE A 82 38.47 9.49 -23.31
N ASP A 83 38.43 8.71 -22.23
CA ASP A 83 38.14 7.29 -22.30
C ASP A 83 36.70 7.19 -22.78
N VAL A 84 36.54 7.13 -24.10
CA VAL A 84 35.29 6.71 -24.75
C VAL A 84 35.28 5.18 -24.78
N GLY A 85 35.68 4.56 -23.67
CA GLY A 85 35.44 3.16 -23.41
C GLY A 85 33.95 2.88 -23.57
N GLU A 86 33.61 1.67 -23.99
CA GLU A 86 32.23 1.21 -23.89
C GLU A 86 31.77 1.56 -22.47
N PRO A 87 30.61 2.24 -22.31
CA PRO A 87 30.14 2.60 -20.99
C PRO A 87 30.16 1.32 -20.15
N ASP A 88 30.76 1.40 -18.97
CA ASP A 88 30.86 0.23 -18.09
C ASP A 88 29.46 -0.37 -17.99
N PRO A 89 29.29 -1.69 -18.16
CA PRO A 89 27.96 -2.32 -18.23
C PRO A 89 27.13 -2.18 -16.94
N TRP A 90 27.66 -1.49 -15.94
CA TRP A 90 27.06 -1.20 -14.64
C TRP A 90 26.73 0.29 -14.43
N GLU A 91 26.98 1.17 -15.41
CA GLU A 91 26.71 2.62 -15.31
C GLU A 91 25.26 3.03 -15.63
N PHE A 92 24.37 2.07 -15.86
CA PHE A 92 22.96 2.35 -16.11
C PHE A 92 22.10 1.55 -15.15
N CYS A 93 21.03 2.18 -14.66
CA CYS A 93 19.97 1.44 -14.01
C CYS A 93 19.36 0.48 -15.03
N THR A 94 19.66 -0.81 -14.88
CA THR A 94 19.12 -1.87 -15.72
C THR A 94 17.91 -2.46 -15.02
N THR A 95 16.81 -2.58 -15.76
CA THR A 95 15.59 -3.25 -15.30
C THR A 95 15.55 -4.71 -15.76
N VAL A 96 16.64 -5.24 -16.34
CA VAL A 96 16.70 -6.65 -16.75
C VAL A 96 16.93 -7.47 -15.50
N LEU A 97 15.82 -7.82 -14.85
CA LEU A 97 15.77 -8.78 -13.76
C LEU A 97 15.75 -10.18 -14.38
N VAL A 98 16.64 -11.05 -13.88
CA VAL A 98 16.58 -12.48 -14.15
C VAL A 98 16.01 -13.12 -12.88
N PRO A 99 14.75 -13.58 -12.90
CA PRO A 99 14.19 -14.30 -11.78
C PRO A 99 15.09 -15.50 -11.43
N CYS A 100 15.42 -15.65 -10.16
CA CYS A 100 16.31 -16.70 -9.66
C CYS A 100 15.58 -17.71 -8.75
N ASP A 101 14.25 -17.62 -8.75
CA ASP A 101 13.34 -18.33 -7.88
C ASP A 101 12.88 -19.66 -8.46
N GLU A 102 13.33 -20.11 -9.65
CA GLU A 102 13.14 -21.50 -10.10
C GLU A 102 14.17 -22.43 -9.45
N ASP A 103 15.42 -21.98 -9.37
CA ASP A 103 16.57 -22.76 -8.91
C ASP A 103 16.73 -22.78 -7.38
N ASN A 104 16.06 -21.86 -6.66
CA ASN A 104 16.10 -21.76 -5.20
C ASN A 104 14.71 -21.47 -4.61
N GLU A 105 14.34 -22.20 -3.54
CA GLU A 105 13.08 -22.07 -2.80
C GLU A 105 13.19 -21.18 -1.57
N ASP A 106 14.34 -20.53 -1.37
CA ASP A 106 14.53 -19.58 -0.28
C ASP A 106 13.62 -18.34 -0.45
N ILE A 107 13.15 -17.80 0.67
CA ILE A 107 12.21 -16.66 0.72
C ILE A 107 12.77 -15.43 0.00
N ASP A 108 14.08 -15.17 0.11
CA ASP A 108 14.70 -14.02 -0.54
C ASP A 108 14.66 -14.16 -2.08
N HIS A 109 14.98 -15.33 -2.62
CA HIS A 109 14.92 -15.59 -4.07
C HIS A 109 13.49 -15.48 -4.58
N ALA A 110 12.51 -16.02 -3.85
CA ALA A 110 11.09 -15.91 -4.19
C ALA A 110 10.52 -14.48 -4.11
N LEU A 111 11.23 -13.53 -3.49
CA LEU A 111 10.89 -12.10 -3.53
C LEU A 111 11.59 -11.37 -4.69
N GLY A 112 12.49 -12.01 -5.43
CA GLY A 112 13.40 -11.38 -6.39
C GLY A 112 14.66 -10.77 -5.76
N LEU A 113 14.90 -11.00 -4.47
CA LEU A 113 16.10 -10.53 -3.77
C LEU A 113 17.29 -11.45 -4.07
N ASN A 114 18.48 -10.85 -4.11
CA ASN A 114 19.74 -11.55 -4.32
C ASN A 114 19.84 -12.32 -5.66
N CYS A 115 18.94 -12.02 -6.61
CA CYS A 115 19.02 -12.50 -7.99
C CYS A 115 20.09 -11.76 -8.80
N GLU A 116 20.58 -12.38 -9.88
CA GLU A 116 21.59 -11.77 -10.75
C GLU A 116 21.05 -10.48 -11.39
N GLY A 117 21.75 -9.37 -11.18
CA GLY A 117 21.35 -8.04 -11.67
C GLY A 117 20.19 -7.39 -10.91
N GLY A 118 19.61 -8.07 -9.92
CA GLY A 118 18.51 -7.59 -9.08
C GLY A 118 18.96 -6.90 -7.79
N LEU A 119 18.01 -6.61 -6.92
CA LEU A 119 18.25 -6.00 -5.62
C LEU A 119 19.07 -6.92 -4.73
N GLN A 120 20.18 -6.43 -4.17
CA GLN A 120 21.05 -7.17 -3.26
C GLN A 120 20.87 -6.68 -1.83
N THR A 121 20.74 -7.60 -0.87
CA THR A 121 20.59 -7.28 0.55
C THR A 121 21.95 -7.16 1.25
N GLU A 122 22.06 -6.31 2.28
CA GLU A 122 23.24 -6.19 3.14
C GLU A 122 23.30 -7.32 4.20
N GLY A 123 23.07 -8.56 3.78
CA GLY A 123 23.02 -9.74 4.66
C GLY A 123 21.79 -10.60 4.45
N ALA A 124 21.62 -11.58 5.33
CA ALA A 124 20.47 -12.48 5.28
C ALA A 124 19.18 -11.73 5.67
N LEU A 125 18.08 -12.10 5.03
CA LEU A 125 16.74 -11.72 5.47
C LEU A 125 16.55 -12.13 6.94
N THR A 126 15.88 -11.28 7.70
CA THR A 126 15.45 -11.59 9.07
C THR A 126 13.93 -11.64 9.14
N TRP A 127 13.41 -12.35 10.13
CA TRP A 127 11.96 -12.50 10.32
C TRP A 127 11.62 -12.66 11.79
N SER A 128 10.38 -12.32 12.13
CA SER A 128 9.76 -12.57 13.44
C SER A 128 8.35 -13.12 13.22
N GLY A 129 7.79 -13.76 14.25
CA GLY A 129 6.50 -14.43 14.20
C GLY A 129 6.60 -15.95 14.23
N ALA A 130 5.45 -16.62 14.13
CA ALA A 130 5.37 -18.08 14.13
C ALA A 130 6.08 -18.70 12.92
N ASP A 131 6.61 -19.91 13.04
CA ASP A 131 7.26 -20.58 11.88
C ASP A 131 6.27 -20.88 10.75
N GLY A 132 4.99 -21.06 11.07
CA GLY A 132 3.91 -21.30 10.10
C GLY A 132 3.37 -20.04 9.43
N SER A 133 3.71 -18.83 9.90
CA SER A 133 3.15 -17.57 9.39
C SER A 133 3.69 -17.15 8.02
N ARG A 134 4.63 -17.90 7.46
CA ARG A 134 5.30 -17.57 6.19
C ARG A 134 5.52 -18.80 5.33
N ARG A 135 5.40 -18.62 4.01
CA ARG A 135 5.62 -19.71 3.05
C ARG A 135 5.99 -19.18 1.66
N VAL A 136 6.87 -19.90 0.96
CA VAL A 136 7.08 -19.72 -0.48
C VAL A 136 6.08 -20.60 -1.23
N LEU A 137 5.38 -20.02 -2.22
CA LEU A 137 4.38 -20.70 -3.03
C LEU A 137 4.70 -20.64 -4.52
N ALA A 138 4.75 -21.81 -5.15
CA ALA A 138 4.73 -21.95 -6.61
C ALA A 138 3.33 -22.36 -7.11
N GLU A 139 2.49 -22.86 -6.21
CA GLU A 139 1.17 -23.38 -6.49
C GLU A 139 0.22 -22.25 -6.92
N GLN A 140 -0.70 -22.57 -7.83
CA GLN A 140 -1.79 -21.68 -8.22
C GLN A 140 -2.80 -21.57 -7.06
N LEU A 141 -3.25 -20.34 -6.77
CA LEU A 141 -4.39 -20.13 -5.87
C LEU A 141 -5.67 -20.09 -6.69
N GLY A 142 -6.62 -20.92 -6.29
CA GLY A 142 -7.93 -20.98 -6.91
C GLY A 142 -7.92 -21.37 -8.38
N ILE A 143 -8.90 -20.86 -9.12
CA ILE A 143 -9.16 -21.24 -10.52
C ILE A 143 -8.68 -20.21 -11.55
N THR A 144 -8.16 -19.06 -11.12
CA THR A 144 -7.70 -17.97 -12.00
C THR A 144 -6.19 -17.76 -11.88
N ASP A 145 -5.65 -16.89 -12.72
CA ASP A 145 -4.26 -16.43 -12.69
C ASP A 145 -4.10 -15.06 -11.99
N VAL A 146 -5.15 -14.54 -11.35
CA VAL A 146 -5.11 -13.22 -10.68
C VAL A 146 -4.02 -13.15 -9.62
N PHE A 147 -3.78 -14.26 -8.91
CA PHE A 147 -2.76 -14.39 -7.88
C PHE A 147 -1.54 -15.20 -8.33
N ALA A 148 -1.32 -15.32 -9.64
CA ALA A 148 -0.05 -15.84 -10.15
C ALA A 148 1.11 -14.93 -9.71
N PRO A 149 2.34 -15.47 -9.60
CA PRO A 149 3.54 -14.65 -9.40
C PRO A 149 3.63 -13.51 -10.42
N THR A 150 3.98 -12.30 -9.96
CA THR A 150 4.22 -11.14 -10.82
C THR A 150 5.61 -11.20 -11.45
N GLU A 151 6.55 -11.89 -10.79
CA GLU A 151 7.88 -12.18 -11.28
C GLU A 151 8.19 -13.68 -11.10
N GLY A 152 8.98 -14.26 -12.01
CA GLY A 152 9.43 -15.64 -11.88
C GLY A 152 8.30 -16.68 -11.84
N ALA A 153 8.44 -17.65 -10.93
CA ALA A 153 7.59 -18.82 -10.78
C ALA A 153 7.03 -19.00 -9.35
N ARG A 154 7.49 -18.20 -8.38
CA ARG A 154 7.17 -18.29 -6.96
C ARG A 154 6.83 -16.92 -6.39
N ARG A 155 6.06 -16.91 -5.31
CA ARG A 155 5.77 -15.72 -4.51
C ARG A 155 5.85 -16.08 -3.03
N VAL A 156 5.96 -15.07 -2.17
CA VAL A 156 5.96 -15.25 -0.72
C VAL A 156 4.58 -14.96 -0.15
N VAL A 157 4.17 -15.74 0.83
CA VAL A 157 2.98 -15.50 1.64
C VAL A 157 3.39 -15.21 3.05
N LEU A 158 2.89 -14.10 3.60
CA LEU A 158 2.80 -13.88 5.04
C LEU A 158 1.33 -14.01 5.47
N SER A 159 1.08 -14.59 6.62
CA SER A 159 -0.26 -14.75 7.18
C SER A 159 -0.24 -14.48 8.68
N THR A 160 -1.32 -13.90 9.21
CA THR A 160 -1.55 -13.88 10.65
C THR A 160 -1.86 -15.27 11.19
N GLY A 161 -2.28 -16.21 10.33
CA GLY A 161 -2.42 -17.62 10.66
C GLY A 161 -1.32 -18.54 10.11
N ASP A 162 -1.69 -19.79 9.80
CA ASP A 162 -0.80 -20.71 9.08
C ASP A 162 -0.85 -20.42 7.57
N ALA A 163 0.28 -19.96 7.02
CA ALA A 163 0.41 -19.61 5.61
C ALA A 163 0.18 -20.80 4.66
N SER A 164 0.22 -22.05 5.13
CA SER A 164 -0.17 -23.21 4.32
C SER A 164 -1.68 -23.33 4.13
N HIS A 165 -2.49 -22.71 4.99
CA HIS A 165 -3.94 -22.75 4.88
C HIS A 165 -4.44 -22.08 3.60
N VAL A 166 -3.71 -21.12 3.03
CA VAL A 166 -4.10 -20.43 1.79
C VAL A 166 -4.29 -21.39 0.61
N LEU A 167 -3.69 -22.58 0.64
CA LEU A 167 -3.83 -23.61 -0.40
C LEU A 167 -5.05 -24.53 -0.21
N LEU A 168 -5.71 -24.47 0.94
CA LEU A 168 -6.84 -25.35 1.25
C LEU A 168 -8.11 -24.78 0.64
N SER A 169 -8.95 -25.63 0.07
CA SER A 169 -10.31 -25.22 -0.28
C SER A 169 -11.18 -25.08 0.98
N VAL A 170 -12.27 -24.32 0.88
CA VAL A 170 -13.27 -24.20 1.96
C VAL A 170 -13.78 -25.57 2.43
N GLY A 171 -13.88 -26.55 1.53
CA GLY A 171 -14.27 -27.93 1.88
C GLY A 171 -13.23 -28.69 2.72
N GLN A 172 -11.97 -28.27 2.71
CA GLN A 172 -10.87 -28.86 3.49
C GLN A 172 -10.71 -28.20 4.86
N MET A 173 -11.10 -26.93 5.02
CA MET A 173 -10.99 -26.17 6.27
C MET A 173 -11.59 -26.84 7.52
N PRO A 174 -12.72 -27.58 7.47
CA PRO A 174 -13.28 -28.25 8.65
C PRO A 174 -12.34 -29.27 9.30
N SER A 175 -11.35 -29.76 8.54
CA SER A 175 -10.36 -30.71 9.04
C SER A 175 -9.34 -30.09 10.00
N LEU A 176 -9.25 -28.75 10.07
CA LEU A 176 -8.32 -27.99 10.90
C LEU A 176 -8.75 -27.87 12.37
N GLY A 177 -9.92 -28.40 12.75
CA GLY A 177 -10.33 -28.55 14.16
C GLY A 177 -10.81 -27.27 14.88
N ASN A 178 -10.49 -26.08 14.35
CA ASN A 178 -10.90 -24.77 14.88
C ASN A 178 -11.75 -23.94 13.91
N CYS A 179 -12.11 -24.49 12.76
CA CYS A 179 -12.86 -23.81 11.72
C CYS A 179 -14.28 -24.41 11.56
N PRO A 180 -15.32 -23.82 12.17
CA PRO A 180 -16.72 -24.24 11.94
C PRO A 180 -17.24 -23.69 10.61
N VAL A 181 -16.67 -24.16 9.50
CA VAL A 181 -17.12 -24.19 8.07
C VAL A 181 -17.98 -23.08 7.45
N THR A 182 -18.35 -21.97 8.09
CA THR A 182 -19.30 -21.08 7.40
C THR A 182 -18.93 -19.63 7.31
N GLU A 183 -18.10 -19.03 8.18
CA GLU A 183 -17.91 -17.58 8.03
C GLU A 183 -16.54 -17.04 8.46
N THR A 184 -15.74 -17.71 9.31
CA THR A 184 -14.56 -17.10 9.94
C THR A 184 -13.28 -17.93 9.77
N CYS A 185 -12.97 -18.38 8.55
CA CYS A 185 -11.80 -19.21 8.29
C CYS A 185 -11.03 -18.70 7.05
N PRO A 186 -9.71 -18.90 6.93
CA PRO A 186 -8.80 -19.51 7.91
C PRO A 186 -8.77 -18.79 9.27
N SER A 187 -8.41 -19.55 10.32
CA SER A 187 -8.42 -19.12 11.72
C SER A 187 -7.40 -19.92 12.52
N THR A 188 -6.30 -19.26 12.89
CA THR A 188 -5.12 -19.85 13.52
C THR A 188 -4.48 -18.84 14.48
N ASP A 189 -4.86 -18.93 15.75
CA ASP A 189 -4.20 -18.16 16.82
C ASP A 189 -2.78 -18.68 17.07
N TRP A 190 -1.80 -17.78 17.17
CA TRP A 190 -0.40 -18.07 17.54
C TRP A 190 0.00 -17.44 18.89
N PRO A 191 -0.44 -18.00 20.03
CA PRO A 191 -0.17 -17.45 21.33
C PRO A 191 1.32 -17.23 21.58
N GLY A 192 1.70 -15.99 21.88
CA GLY A 192 3.07 -15.57 22.12
C GLY A 192 3.70 -14.75 20.99
N ASN A 193 2.96 -14.48 19.92
CA ASN A 193 3.36 -13.54 18.87
C ASN A 193 2.63 -12.18 18.99
N ASP A 194 1.98 -11.93 20.12
CA ASP A 194 1.31 -10.65 20.39
C ASP A 194 2.31 -9.58 20.84
N LEU A 195 2.28 -8.42 20.18
CA LEU A 195 3.16 -7.29 20.49
C LEU A 195 2.36 -6.07 20.95
N MET A 196 2.75 -5.48 22.08
CA MET A 196 2.22 -4.19 22.54
C MET A 196 2.96 -2.98 21.93
N GLU A 197 4.09 -3.23 21.27
CA GLU A 197 4.94 -2.25 20.61
C GLU A 197 5.49 -2.87 19.33
N LEU A 198 5.36 -2.18 18.20
CA LEU A 198 5.90 -2.67 16.93
C LEU A 198 7.43 -2.57 16.94
N PRO A 199 8.16 -3.57 16.40
CA PRO A 199 9.62 -3.52 16.37
C PRO A 199 10.13 -2.34 15.52
N PRO A 200 11.22 -1.67 15.93
CA PRO A 200 11.83 -0.64 15.11
C PRO A 200 12.26 -1.21 13.73
N PRO A 201 12.32 -0.42 12.65
CA PRO A 201 12.14 1.04 12.61
C PRO A 201 10.68 1.49 12.50
N ILE A 202 9.68 0.60 12.63
CA ILE A 202 8.28 0.99 12.57
C ILE A 202 7.97 1.92 13.75
N ASP A 203 7.67 3.18 13.46
CA ASP A 203 7.26 4.19 14.44
C ASP A 203 5.88 4.72 14.04
N THR A 204 4.85 4.38 14.82
CA THR A 204 3.47 4.71 14.46
C THR A 204 3.13 6.18 14.67
N THR A 205 4.02 6.98 15.28
CA THR A 205 3.77 8.39 15.55
C THR A 205 3.58 9.15 14.23
N PRO A 206 2.39 9.75 13.97
CA PRO A 206 2.16 10.47 12.72
C PRO A 206 3.17 11.60 12.54
N LEU A 207 3.77 11.68 11.36
CA LEU A 207 4.79 12.64 11.02
C LEU A 207 4.44 13.35 9.72
N GLN A 208 4.29 14.67 9.76
CA GLN A 208 4.10 15.44 8.54
C GLN A 208 5.42 15.55 7.79
N CYS A 209 5.55 14.78 6.71
CA CYS A 209 6.71 14.80 5.84
C CYS A 209 6.45 15.69 4.63
N GLU A 210 7.47 16.45 4.26
CA GLU A 210 7.42 17.30 3.08
C GLU A 210 8.07 16.60 1.90
N ALA A 211 7.42 16.79 0.76
CA ALA A 211 7.92 16.37 -0.53
C ALA A 211 9.40 16.67 -0.74
N ASN A 212 10.18 15.66 -1.11
CA ASN A 212 11.62 15.79 -1.42
C ASN A 212 12.48 16.41 -0.29
N LYS A 213 12.04 16.34 0.96
CA LYS A 213 12.82 16.77 2.13
C LYS A 213 13.10 15.57 3.02
N GLN A 214 14.24 15.63 3.71
CA GLN A 214 14.53 14.66 4.76
C GLN A 214 13.43 14.70 5.83
N PRO A 215 12.95 13.55 6.31
CA PRO A 215 11.99 13.49 7.41
C PRO A 215 12.49 14.29 8.62
N PRO A 216 11.62 15.09 9.27
CA PRO A 216 12.03 15.95 10.38
C PRO A 216 12.41 15.19 11.66
N GLY A 217 12.19 13.88 11.71
CA GLY A 217 12.50 12.99 12.82
C GLY A 217 12.03 11.56 12.54
N PRO A 218 12.10 10.67 13.54
CA PRO A 218 11.43 9.38 13.47
C PRO A 218 9.90 9.58 13.48
N GLY A 219 9.18 8.68 12.81
CA GLY A 219 7.72 8.70 12.73
C GLY A 219 7.21 8.21 11.36
N ASP A 220 5.89 8.15 11.26
CA ASP A 220 5.17 7.65 10.09
C ASP A 220 4.77 8.81 9.17
N CYS A 221 5.53 8.99 8.09
CA CYS A 221 5.23 9.95 7.01
C CYS A 221 3.92 9.63 6.27
N SER A 222 3.42 8.39 6.36
CA SER A 222 2.14 8.03 5.75
C SER A 222 0.95 8.47 6.61
N GLU A 223 1.17 8.71 7.92
CA GLU A 223 0.14 9.00 8.91
C GLU A 223 -0.96 7.91 8.97
N THR A 224 -0.68 6.68 8.50
CA THR A 224 -1.69 5.64 8.31
C THR A 224 -1.74 4.61 9.45
N ILE A 225 -0.62 4.33 10.11
CA ILE A 225 -0.56 3.17 11.02
C ILE A 225 -1.33 3.40 12.31
N GLN A 226 -1.09 4.52 12.99
CA GLN A 226 -1.68 4.78 14.31
C GLN A 226 -3.21 4.74 14.32
N THR A 227 -3.83 5.25 13.25
CA THR A 227 -5.28 5.32 13.14
C THR A 227 -5.88 3.93 13.00
N GLN A 228 -5.28 3.08 12.16
CA GLN A 228 -5.76 1.72 11.91
C GLN A 228 -5.50 0.78 13.08
N TRP A 229 -4.30 0.85 13.68
CA TRP A 229 -3.97 0.06 14.84
C TRP A 229 -4.81 0.43 16.08
N GLY A 230 -5.15 1.72 16.20
CA GLY A 230 -6.02 2.24 17.25
C GLY A 230 -7.46 1.73 17.22
N LEU A 231 -7.91 1.12 16.10
CA LEU A 231 -9.26 0.55 16.02
C LEU A 231 -9.44 -0.66 16.94
N GLY A 232 -8.36 -1.38 17.27
CA GLY A 232 -8.38 -2.51 18.20
C GLY A 232 -8.61 -2.13 19.66
N GLY A 233 -8.60 -0.83 19.97
CA GLY A 233 -8.78 -0.32 21.33
C GLY A 233 -7.51 -0.36 22.17
N GLU A 234 -7.66 -0.05 23.46
CA GLU A 234 -6.55 0.04 24.41
C GLU A 234 -6.51 -1.18 25.36
N PRO A 235 -5.33 -1.77 25.61
CA PRO A 235 -4.03 -1.40 25.05
C PRO A 235 -3.93 -1.77 23.56
N LEU A 236 -3.11 -1.01 22.81
CA LEU A 236 -2.73 -1.39 21.44
C LEU A 236 -2.00 -2.72 21.46
N VAL A 237 -2.49 -3.68 20.69
CA VAL A 237 -1.88 -5.00 20.53
C VAL A 237 -1.90 -5.34 19.05
N ALA A 238 -0.75 -5.76 18.52
CA ALA A 238 -0.61 -6.41 17.24
C ALA A 238 -0.62 -7.92 17.50
N TYR A 239 -1.74 -8.56 17.24
CA TYR A 239 -1.93 -9.99 17.46
C TYR A 239 -1.31 -10.78 16.31
N ASP A 240 -0.80 -11.97 16.64
CA ASP A 240 -0.22 -12.90 15.66
C ASP A 240 0.80 -12.25 14.70
N TYR A 241 1.63 -11.38 15.27
CA TYR A 241 2.56 -10.57 14.50
C TYR A 241 3.57 -11.43 13.73
N THR A 242 3.66 -11.17 12.44
CA THR A 242 4.69 -11.72 11.57
C THR A 242 5.38 -10.62 10.77
N GLU A 243 6.70 -10.71 10.59
CA GLU A 243 7.45 -9.79 9.72
C GLU A 243 8.54 -10.48 8.90
N LEU A 244 8.86 -9.88 7.75
CA LEU A 244 10.10 -10.05 6.99
C LEU A 244 10.84 -8.73 6.90
N ARG A 245 12.16 -8.76 7.02
CA ARG A 245 13.00 -7.56 7.08
C ARG A 245 14.31 -7.74 6.36
N PHE A 246 14.72 -6.69 5.65
CA PHE A 246 16.04 -6.60 5.04
C PHE A 246 16.55 -5.17 4.94
N GLN A 247 17.86 -5.05 4.71
CA GLN A 247 18.54 -3.81 4.41
C GLN A 247 19.19 -3.93 3.03
N ALA A 248 19.27 -2.82 2.29
CA ALA A 248 19.86 -2.79 0.96
C ALA A 248 20.44 -1.40 0.67
N VAL A 249 21.49 -1.35 -0.16
CA VAL A 249 22.07 -0.10 -0.65
C VAL A 249 21.60 0.16 -2.07
N ALA A 250 20.98 1.33 -2.28
CA ALA A 250 20.53 1.77 -3.58
C ALA A 250 21.72 1.98 -4.53
N PRO A 251 21.73 1.38 -5.73
CA PRO A 251 22.74 1.68 -6.74
C PRO A 251 22.78 3.16 -7.15
N THR A 252 23.91 3.61 -7.71
CA THR A 252 24.16 5.02 -8.08
C THR A 252 23.18 5.60 -9.11
N TYR A 253 22.47 4.75 -9.85
CA TYR A 253 21.53 5.17 -10.89
C TYR A 253 20.07 4.82 -10.56
N THR A 254 19.80 4.38 -9.33
CA THR A 254 18.45 4.05 -8.87
C THR A 254 17.72 5.29 -8.37
N ALA A 255 16.43 5.40 -8.68
CA ALA A 255 15.57 6.51 -8.28
C ALA A 255 14.44 6.11 -7.33
N GLY A 256 14.16 4.82 -7.19
CA GLY A 256 13.10 4.31 -6.32
C GLY A 256 13.23 2.83 -5.98
N PHE A 257 12.33 2.39 -5.11
CA PHE A 257 12.13 1.02 -4.67
C PHE A 257 10.68 0.64 -4.95
N ALA A 258 10.45 -0.61 -5.36
CA ALA A 258 9.11 -1.15 -5.55
C ALA A 258 9.01 -2.62 -5.15
N PHE A 259 7.81 -3.04 -4.83
CA PHE A 259 7.40 -4.44 -4.68
C PHE A 259 5.92 -4.54 -5.03
N ASP A 260 5.46 -5.75 -5.35
CA ASP A 260 4.06 -6.02 -5.61
C ASP A 260 3.46 -6.80 -4.43
N PHE A 261 2.20 -6.53 -4.11
CA PHE A 261 1.48 -7.25 -3.09
C PHE A 261 0.00 -7.46 -3.43
N ALA A 262 -0.60 -8.52 -2.90
CA ALA A 262 -2.05 -8.72 -2.89
C ALA A 262 -2.49 -9.13 -1.48
N PHE A 263 -3.52 -8.48 -0.96
CA PHE A 263 -4.04 -8.74 0.38
C PHE A 263 -5.30 -9.61 0.33
N LEU A 264 -5.39 -10.56 1.24
CA LEU A 264 -6.48 -11.52 1.37
C LEU A 264 -6.92 -11.51 2.84
N THR A 265 -8.21 -11.44 3.10
CA THR A 265 -8.72 -11.39 4.47
C THR A 265 -10.03 -12.13 4.61
N SER A 266 -10.16 -12.87 5.70
CA SER A 266 -11.41 -13.54 6.08
C SER A 266 -12.27 -12.73 7.05
N GLU A 267 -11.83 -11.54 7.44
CA GLU A 267 -12.60 -10.58 8.25
C GLU A 267 -13.89 -10.12 7.53
N TYR A 268 -13.85 -10.09 6.19
CA TYR A 268 -15.03 -9.82 5.37
C TYR A 268 -15.66 -11.12 4.83
N PRO A 269 -17.00 -11.22 4.79
CA PRO A 269 -17.99 -10.28 5.32
C PRO A 269 -18.33 -10.34 6.82
N PRO A 270 -18.00 -11.38 7.62
CA PRO A 270 -18.70 -11.63 8.89
C PRO A 270 -18.39 -10.64 10.01
N ARG A 271 -17.23 -10.00 9.96
CA ARG A 271 -16.71 -9.12 11.02
C ARG A 271 -16.63 -7.66 10.60
N PHE A 272 -16.96 -7.39 9.34
CA PHE A 272 -16.98 -6.05 8.79
C PHE A 272 -18.37 -5.40 8.82
N PRO A 273 -18.49 -4.12 9.24
CA PRO A 273 -17.51 -3.36 10.04
C PRO A 273 -17.62 -3.75 11.52
N GLY A 274 -16.52 -3.75 12.26
CA GLY A 274 -16.53 -4.30 13.63
C GLY A 274 -15.39 -3.89 14.56
N GLY A 275 -14.35 -3.22 14.05
CA GLY A 275 -13.14 -2.93 14.83
C GLY A 275 -12.15 -4.09 14.87
N HIS A 276 -12.33 -5.08 14.01
CA HIS A 276 -11.40 -6.16 13.70
C HIS A 276 -10.68 -5.76 12.41
N ASN A 277 -9.37 -5.53 12.49
CA ASN A 277 -8.68 -4.80 11.43
C ASN A 277 -7.28 -5.32 11.13
N ASP A 278 -7.20 -6.49 10.52
CA ASP A 278 -5.91 -7.05 10.11
C ASP A 278 -5.20 -6.09 9.17
N MET A 279 -3.94 -5.82 9.47
CA MET A 279 -3.21 -4.72 8.87
C MET A 279 -1.91 -5.21 8.23
N PHE A 280 -1.73 -4.90 6.95
CA PHE A 280 -0.45 -5.07 6.26
C PHE A 280 0.30 -3.75 6.22
N VAL A 281 1.54 -3.77 6.71
CA VAL A 281 2.46 -2.64 6.73
C VAL A 281 3.70 -3.00 5.93
N ALA A 282 3.98 -2.24 4.87
CA ALA A 282 5.27 -2.23 4.21
C ALA A 282 6.02 -0.97 4.62
N TRP A 283 6.81 -1.07 5.68
CA TRP A 283 7.58 0.05 6.18
C TRP A 283 8.88 0.22 5.40
N VAL A 284 9.16 1.44 4.96
CA VAL A 284 10.47 1.80 4.40
C VAL A 284 11.09 2.89 5.26
N ALA A 285 12.32 2.67 5.73
CA ALA A 285 13.17 3.70 6.31
C ALA A 285 14.28 4.07 5.34
N SER A 286 14.25 5.31 4.84
CA SER A 286 15.22 5.92 3.92
C SER A 286 15.55 7.34 4.36
N GLU A 287 16.54 7.99 3.75
CA GLU A 287 16.88 9.39 4.02
C GLU A 287 15.78 10.36 3.55
N ARG A 288 14.92 9.95 2.61
CA ARG A 288 13.83 10.78 2.08
C ARG A 288 12.47 10.49 2.68
N TYR A 289 12.28 9.31 3.27
CA TYR A 289 10.97 8.83 3.69
C TYR A 289 11.08 7.79 4.80
N THR A 290 10.21 7.88 5.80
CA THR A 290 9.98 6.85 6.82
C THR A 290 8.48 6.62 6.95
N GLY A 291 7.96 5.43 6.65
CA GLY A 291 6.52 5.20 6.73
C GLY A 291 6.03 3.96 6.01
N ASN A 292 4.72 3.74 6.07
CA ASN A 292 4.03 2.69 5.33
C ASN A 292 3.84 3.06 3.86
N ILE A 293 4.22 2.15 2.95
CA ILE A 293 4.01 2.27 1.51
C ILE A 293 3.06 1.20 0.95
N ALA A 294 2.50 0.33 1.80
CA ALA A 294 1.41 -0.57 1.44
C ALA A 294 0.08 0.20 1.50
N LEU A 295 -0.23 0.86 0.39
CA LEU A 295 -1.44 1.68 0.21
C LEU A 295 -2.24 1.20 -1.00
N ASP A 296 -3.55 1.39 -0.97
CA ASP A 296 -4.41 1.22 -2.14
C ASP A 296 -4.21 2.36 -3.17
N PRO A 297 -4.77 2.26 -4.39
CA PRO A 297 -4.65 3.32 -5.40
C PRO A 297 -5.23 4.69 -5.00
N ASP A 298 -6.10 4.74 -3.99
CA ASP A 298 -6.68 5.97 -3.44
C ASP A 298 -5.87 6.53 -2.25
N GLY A 299 -4.78 5.84 -1.84
CA GLY A 299 -3.88 6.24 -0.76
C GLY A 299 -4.32 5.78 0.63
N HIS A 300 -5.29 4.87 0.76
CA HIS A 300 -5.65 4.29 2.06
C HIS A 300 -4.70 3.16 2.44
N PRO A 301 -4.44 2.94 3.74
CA PRO A 301 -3.66 1.79 4.17
C PRO A 301 -4.37 0.48 3.82
N ILE A 302 -3.57 -0.56 3.63
CA ILE A 302 -4.07 -1.92 3.44
C ILE A 302 -4.39 -2.52 4.81
N ALA A 303 -5.66 -2.42 5.18
CA ALA A 303 -6.20 -3.01 6.39
C ALA A 303 -7.66 -3.42 6.14
N ALA A 304 -8.16 -4.45 6.82
CA ALA A 304 -9.50 -4.98 6.56
C ALA A 304 -10.60 -3.89 6.58
N GLU A 305 -10.55 -2.92 7.50
CA GLU A 305 -11.55 -1.83 7.61
C GLU A 305 -11.44 -0.76 6.50
N THR A 306 -10.29 -0.65 5.82
CA THR A 306 -10.05 0.36 4.77
C THR A 306 -9.94 -0.22 3.37
N LEU A 307 -10.00 -1.54 3.21
CA LEU A 307 -9.90 -2.18 1.90
C LEU A 307 -10.96 -1.65 0.91
N PRO A 308 -10.59 -1.45 -0.37
CA PRO A 308 -11.55 -1.08 -1.41
C PRO A 308 -12.51 -2.25 -1.78
N TYR A 309 -12.23 -3.46 -1.31
CA TYR A 309 -13.04 -4.66 -1.50
C TYR A 309 -13.39 -4.93 -2.97
N GLU A 310 -12.39 -4.83 -3.84
CA GLU A 310 -12.51 -5.04 -5.29
C GLU A 310 -12.86 -6.49 -5.65
N ILE A 311 -12.26 -7.44 -4.92
CA ILE A 311 -12.51 -8.87 -5.05
C ILE A 311 -13.20 -9.32 -3.77
N LYS A 312 -14.50 -9.58 -3.82
CA LYS A 312 -15.27 -10.01 -2.64
C LYS A 312 -16.49 -10.83 -3.02
N LEU A 313 -16.93 -11.69 -2.10
CA LEU A 313 -18.31 -12.17 -2.16
C LEU A 313 -19.25 -11.09 -1.61
N ASP A 314 -20.06 -10.47 -2.47
CA ASP A 314 -21.15 -9.63 -2.00
C ASP A 314 -22.08 -10.46 -1.09
N PRO A 315 -22.60 -9.89 0.01
CA PRO A 315 -23.36 -10.63 1.02
C PRO A 315 -24.71 -11.10 0.47
N MET A 316 -24.68 -12.24 -0.24
CA MET A 316 -25.78 -13.13 -0.62
C MET A 316 -26.99 -12.53 -1.38
N PRO A 317 -27.63 -13.31 -2.27
CA PRO A 317 -27.64 -14.78 -2.28
C PRO A 317 -26.55 -15.42 -3.16
N VAL A 318 -26.10 -16.58 -2.67
CA VAL A 318 -25.07 -17.55 -3.13
C VAL A 318 -25.28 -18.10 -4.55
N ALA A 319 -25.66 -17.24 -5.49
CA ALA A 319 -25.79 -17.58 -6.90
C ALA A 319 -25.33 -16.38 -7.70
N CYS A 320 -24.02 -16.12 -7.67
CA CYS A 320 -23.46 -15.21 -8.65
C CYS A 320 -23.12 -15.97 -9.93
N ASP A 321 -23.62 -15.43 -11.05
CA ASP A 321 -23.42 -15.92 -12.41
C ASP A 321 -21.93 -15.90 -12.80
N ASP A 322 -21.59 -16.30 -14.03
CA ASP A 322 -20.22 -16.46 -14.55
C ASP A 322 -19.33 -15.19 -14.51
N ASP A 323 -19.84 -14.03 -14.07
CA ASP A 323 -19.15 -12.72 -14.03
C ASP A 323 -18.98 -12.15 -12.60
N CYS A 324 -18.94 -12.99 -11.58
CA CYS A 324 -18.82 -12.56 -10.19
C CYS A 324 -17.43 -11.98 -9.87
N VAL A 325 -17.39 -10.88 -9.11
CA VAL A 325 -16.11 -10.26 -8.70
C VAL A 325 -15.32 -11.13 -7.70
N ASP A 326 -15.95 -12.17 -7.14
CA ASP A 326 -15.32 -13.16 -6.25
C ASP A 326 -14.61 -14.30 -6.98
N ILE A 327 -14.75 -14.42 -8.31
CA ILE A 327 -14.17 -15.51 -9.10
C ILE A 327 -12.68 -15.70 -8.82
N PRO A 328 -11.87 -14.65 -8.62
CA PRO A 328 -10.47 -14.80 -8.25
C PRO A 328 -10.24 -15.56 -6.94
N LEU A 329 -11.19 -15.59 -6.00
CA LEU A 329 -11.08 -16.22 -4.69
C LEU A 329 -11.56 -17.69 -4.65
N ARG A 330 -12.14 -18.22 -5.74
CA ARG A 330 -12.77 -19.55 -5.73
C ARG A 330 -11.78 -20.70 -5.67
N GLU A 331 -12.18 -21.79 -5.01
CA GLU A 331 -11.45 -23.05 -4.84
C GLU A 331 -10.17 -22.95 -3.97
N PHE A 332 -10.09 -21.97 -3.09
CA PHE A 332 -9.07 -21.92 -2.03
C PHE A 332 -9.59 -21.24 -0.76
N ALA A 333 -8.69 -20.90 0.16
CA ALA A 333 -8.99 -20.59 1.55
C ALA A 333 -9.90 -19.39 1.75
N PHE A 334 -9.74 -18.39 0.88
CA PHE A 334 -10.45 -17.12 0.95
C PHE A 334 -11.69 -17.11 0.04
N GLU A 335 -12.13 -18.26 -0.48
CA GLU A 335 -13.41 -18.35 -1.18
C GLU A 335 -14.55 -17.92 -0.24
N GLY A 336 -15.36 -16.97 -0.70
CA GLY A 336 -16.43 -16.39 0.10
C GLY A 336 -16.01 -15.19 0.96
N HIS A 337 -14.75 -14.76 0.87
CA HIS A 337 -14.18 -13.66 1.62
C HIS A 337 -13.82 -12.47 0.74
N ALA A 338 -12.77 -11.72 1.09
CA ALA A 338 -12.30 -10.57 0.35
C ALA A 338 -10.80 -10.58 0.07
N GLY A 339 -10.41 -9.82 -0.94
CA GLY A 339 -9.03 -9.47 -1.21
C GLY A 339 -8.90 -8.31 -2.19
N THR A 340 -7.66 -8.04 -2.59
CA THR A 340 -7.30 -7.05 -3.60
C THR A 340 -6.77 -7.75 -4.84
N ALA A 341 -6.73 -7.05 -5.98
CA ALA A 341 -5.78 -7.40 -7.02
C ALA A 341 -4.34 -7.16 -6.55
N TRP A 342 -3.36 -7.45 -7.41
CA TRP A 342 -1.99 -7.00 -7.17
C TRP A 342 -1.91 -5.47 -7.23
N TYR A 343 -1.36 -4.89 -6.17
CA TYR A 343 -0.96 -3.49 -6.10
C TYR A 343 0.57 -3.41 -6.03
N ALA A 344 1.11 -2.24 -6.36
CA ALA A 344 2.53 -1.94 -6.25
C ALA A 344 2.75 -0.92 -5.13
N GLY A 345 3.59 -1.26 -4.17
CA GLY A 345 4.12 -0.30 -3.19
C GLY A 345 5.38 0.33 -3.77
N GLU A 346 5.36 1.65 -4.00
CA GLU A 346 6.47 2.36 -4.64
C GLU A 346 6.87 3.60 -3.85
N ILE A 347 8.18 3.82 -3.70
CA ILE A 347 8.73 5.02 -3.06
C ILE A 347 10.02 5.47 -3.74
N GLY A 348 10.23 6.78 -3.77
CA GLY A 348 11.47 7.35 -4.28
C GLY A 348 12.59 7.29 -3.24
N ILE A 349 13.76 6.79 -3.63
CA ILE A 349 14.99 6.74 -2.80
C ILE A 349 16.15 7.53 -3.43
N ASN A 350 17.11 7.96 -2.61
CA ASN A 350 18.38 8.57 -3.01
C ASN A 350 19.34 7.51 -3.56
N PRO A 351 20.04 7.78 -4.68
CA PRO A 351 21.11 6.90 -5.12
C PRO A 351 22.23 6.81 -4.08
N GLY A 352 22.70 5.59 -3.81
CA GLY A 352 23.79 5.31 -2.85
C GLY A 352 23.37 5.27 -1.39
N GLU A 353 22.10 5.51 -1.05
CA GLU A 353 21.63 5.42 0.34
C GLU A 353 21.39 3.98 0.78
N SER A 354 21.41 3.75 2.09
CA SER A 354 20.92 2.50 2.69
C SER A 354 19.45 2.66 3.04
N ILE A 355 18.64 1.67 2.66
CA ILE A 355 17.25 1.56 3.10
C ILE A 355 17.06 0.32 3.96
N GLU A 356 16.13 0.41 4.90
CA GLU A 356 15.59 -0.74 5.64
C GLU A 356 14.12 -0.91 5.28
N VAL A 357 13.74 -2.14 4.91
CA VAL A 357 12.38 -2.50 4.49
C VAL A 357 11.85 -3.57 5.44
N VAL A 358 10.61 -3.39 5.91
CA VAL A 358 9.88 -4.34 6.74
C VAL A 358 8.51 -4.61 6.14
N PHE A 359 8.21 -5.87 5.84
CA PHE A 359 6.87 -6.33 5.52
C PHE A 359 6.29 -6.98 6.76
N ALA A 360 5.32 -6.33 7.41
CA ALA A 360 4.68 -6.80 8.63
C ALA A 360 3.19 -7.01 8.41
N LEU A 361 2.64 -8.07 9.01
CA LEU A 361 1.23 -8.40 8.99
C LEU A 361 0.82 -8.85 10.39
N PHE A 362 -0.31 -8.34 10.89
CA PHE A 362 -0.83 -8.65 12.22
C PHE A 362 -2.32 -8.35 12.32
N ASP A 363 -3.00 -9.03 13.23
CA ASP A 363 -4.41 -8.76 13.51
C ASP A 363 -4.53 -7.60 14.49
N VAL A 364 -5.62 -6.84 14.35
CA VAL A 364 -5.95 -5.73 15.26
C VAL A 364 -7.33 -6.00 15.86
N GLY A 365 -7.40 -5.93 17.18
CA GLY A 365 -8.62 -6.17 17.94
C GLY A 365 -8.69 -7.58 18.54
N ASP A 366 -8.39 -8.63 17.76
CA ASP A 366 -8.29 -10.02 18.24
C ASP A 366 -7.46 -10.93 17.31
N PRO A 367 -7.02 -12.13 17.78
CA PRO A 367 -6.17 -13.08 17.03
C PRO A 367 -6.96 -14.20 16.29
N THR A 368 -8.23 -14.01 15.97
CA THR A 368 -9.09 -15.17 15.63
C THR A 368 -9.17 -15.48 14.15
N VAL A 369 -9.21 -14.49 13.27
CA VAL A 369 -9.47 -14.70 11.84
C VAL A 369 -8.24 -14.28 11.06
N ASP A 370 -7.83 -15.14 10.15
CA ASP A 370 -6.54 -14.97 9.51
C ASP A 370 -6.67 -14.09 8.27
N SER A 371 -5.69 -13.22 8.08
CA SER A 371 -5.40 -12.55 6.82
C SER A 371 -4.07 -13.06 6.25
N ALA A 372 -3.88 -12.82 4.96
CA ALA A 372 -2.65 -13.12 4.27
C ALA A 372 -2.28 -12.03 3.27
N VAL A 373 -0.99 -11.85 3.04
CA VAL A 373 -0.46 -11.03 1.96
C VAL A 373 0.44 -11.87 1.08
N LEU A 374 0.22 -11.77 -0.23
CA LEU A 374 1.13 -12.27 -1.25
C LEU A 374 2.14 -11.17 -1.55
N LEU A 375 3.42 -11.50 -1.61
CA LEU A 375 4.52 -10.58 -1.86
C LEU A 375 5.38 -11.11 -3.01
N ASP A 376 5.75 -10.22 -3.93
CA ASP A 376 6.58 -10.56 -5.09
C ASP A 376 7.24 -9.31 -5.70
N GLY A 377 8.14 -9.50 -6.66
CA GLY A 377 8.63 -8.46 -7.56
C GLY A 377 9.44 -7.35 -6.90
N VAL A 378 10.22 -7.65 -5.85
CA VAL A 378 11.04 -6.64 -5.14
C VAL A 378 12.16 -6.14 -6.05
N ARG A 379 12.14 -4.84 -6.37
CA ARG A 379 12.98 -4.27 -7.42
C ARG A 379 13.40 -2.82 -7.18
N TRP A 380 14.49 -2.43 -7.83
CA TRP A 380 14.87 -1.04 -8.00
C TRP A 380 14.10 -0.39 -9.16
N LEU A 381 13.79 0.90 -9.01
CA LEU A 381 13.18 1.72 -10.06
C LEU A 381 14.22 2.69 -10.65
N CYS A 382 14.26 2.79 -11.97
CA CYS A 382 15.16 3.70 -12.69
C CYS A 382 14.61 5.12 -12.86
N ALA A 383 13.32 5.31 -12.57
CA ALA A 383 12.68 6.61 -12.54
C ALA A 383 11.97 6.78 -11.19
N PRO A 384 11.87 8.01 -10.66
CA PRO A 384 11.09 8.26 -9.45
C PRO A 384 9.62 7.84 -9.69
N PRO A 385 9.01 7.11 -8.75
CA PRO A 385 7.61 6.72 -8.87
C PRO A 385 6.70 7.96 -8.75
N PRO A 386 5.47 7.93 -9.29
CA PRO A 386 4.53 9.05 -9.18
C PRO A 386 4.21 9.45 -7.74
N SER A 387 4.27 8.47 -6.83
CA SER A 387 4.08 8.60 -5.38
C SER A 387 5.25 9.26 -4.65
N SER A 388 6.37 9.57 -5.33
CA SER A 388 7.45 10.37 -4.76
C SER A 388 7.01 11.83 -4.64
N VAL A 389 6.09 12.09 -3.71
CA VAL A 389 5.79 13.41 -3.19
C VAL A 389 6.95 13.75 -2.28
#